data_AF-A0A7Y5TZS9-F1
#
_entry.id   AF-A0A7Y5TZS9-F1
#
_cell.length_a   1.000
_cell.length_b   1.000
_cell.length_c   1.000
_cell.angle_alpha   90.00
_cell.angle_beta   90.00
_cell.angle_gamma   90.00
#
_symmetry.space_group_name_H-M   'P 1'
#
loop_
_entity.id
_entity.type
_entity.pdbx_description
1 polymer ?
#
loop_
_entity_poly.entity_id
_entity_poly.type
_entity_poly.pdbx_seq_one_letter_code
_entity_poly.pdbx_strand_id
1 'polypeptide(L)'
;MTDARVRCLSIHAAYECRRTGVCCRSGWDIPFDAVEASAVRALRLHGRVLLEPQGGRPAFAARGADGACTFFNGATHACAIHEKAGHETLPLTCRMFPRLVLHDPRGTFVSLSHFCPTAAAMLFEGTAPVAIVDAPTRLTRAAPLDGLDATDAWPPLLRDGVLTDLASYARWEARSIDLLTTPGLTARESLALLEDATRAIVAWTPGDGALIETIERTFADVRPGSPSIAAACDPAVQRWLAARLFGTWIAYQGRGLETIVRYLGMCLHAFERELEQCGDPLQAIRRSDYHLVHESSSQRLAMMCDEPAPRLRRVAGSGARERTP
;
A
#
# COMPACT_ATOMS: atom_id res chain seq x y z
N MET A 1 13.23 22.73 13.69
CA MET A 1 12.69 21.51 13.09
C MET A 1 11.92 20.77 14.16
N THR A 2 10.59 20.93 14.19
CA THR A 2 9.71 20.08 14.99
C THR A 2 9.96 18.63 14.59
N ASP A 3 10.19 17.77 15.58
CA ASP A 3 10.36 16.33 15.38
C ASP A 3 9.23 15.81 14.48
N ALA A 4 9.56 15.37 13.27
CA ALA A 4 8.56 15.06 12.26
C ALA A 4 7.75 13.85 12.72
N ARG A 5 6.47 14.07 13.05
CA ARG A 5 5.61 13.00 13.58
C ARG A 5 5.47 11.88 12.55
N VAL A 6 5.71 10.65 13.01
CA VAL A 6 5.43 9.45 12.24
C VAL A 6 3.97 9.05 12.50
N ARG A 7 3.19 8.79 11.45
CA ARG A 7 1.77 8.41 11.53
C ARG A 7 1.51 7.05 10.88
N CYS A 8 0.49 6.36 11.33
CA CYS A 8 -0.01 5.12 10.72
C CYS A 8 -1.54 5.05 10.78
N LEU A 9 -2.15 4.05 10.15
CA LEU A 9 -3.54 3.72 10.42
C LEU A 9 -3.67 2.97 11.76
N SER A 10 -4.75 3.21 12.49
CA SER A 10 -5.05 2.56 13.78
C SER A 10 -5.04 1.03 13.68
N ILE A 11 -5.50 0.48 12.55
CA ILE A 11 -5.48 -0.95 12.24
C ILE A 11 -4.08 -1.53 12.10
N HIS A 12 -3.06 -0.72 11.82
CA HIS A 12 -1.66 -1.14 11.74
C HIS A 12 -0.90 -0.90 13.03
N ALA A 13 -1.46 -0.10 13.94
CA ALA A 13 -0.77 0.34 15.13
C ALA A 13 -0.20 -0.85 15.90
N ALA A 14 -0.94 -1.96 16.04
CA ALA A 14 -0.53 -3.15 16.81
C ALA A 14 0.49 -4.08 16.11
N TYR A 15 1.02 -3.72 14.94
CA TYR A 15 1.82 -4.64 14.15
C TYR A 15 3.14 -5.03 14.83
N GLU A 16 3.36 -6.35 14.92
CA GLU A 16 4.63 -6.98 15.25
C GLU A 16 4.81 -8.24 14.40
N CYS A 17 6.03 -8.50 13.94
CA CYS A 17 6.29 -9.66 13.10
C CYS A 17 6.04 -10.98 13.86
N ARG A 18 5.03 -11.77 13.45
CA ARG A 18 4.71 -13.09 14.01
C ARG A 18 5.54 -14.24 13.39
N ARG A 19 6.70 -13.94 12.76
CA ARG A 19 7.65 -14.91 12.21
C ARG A 19 7.02 -15.98 11.30
N THR A 20 6.21 -15.56 10.33
CA THR A 20 5.56 -16.49 9.37
C THR A 20 6.54 -17.02 8.31
N GLY A 21 7.68 -16.33 8.14
CA GLY A 21 8.75 -16.67 7.21
C GLY A 21 8.40 -16.47 5.73
N VAL A 22 7.25 -15.87 5.40
CA VAL A 22 6.85 -15.65 4.00
C VAL A 22 7.88 -14.81 3.27
N CYS A 23 8.29 -13.66 3.81
CA CYS A 23 9.33 -12.82 3.20
C CYS A 23 10.65 -13.56 2.96
N CYS A 24 10.99 -14.54 3.81
CA CYS A 24 12.20 -15.34 3.65
C CYS A 24 12.09 -16.37 2.51
N ARG A 25 10.87 -16.72 2.08
CA ARG A 25 10.59 -17.70 1.03
C ARG A 25 10.10 -17.05 -0.28
N SER A 26 10.02 -15.73 -0.33
CA SER A 26 9.51 -14.99 -1.50
C SER A 26 10.53 -14.86 -2.64
N GLY A 27 11.75 -15.38 -2.48
CA GLY A 27 12.78 -15.28 -3.51
C GLY A 27 13.30 -13.86 -3.73
N TRP A 28 13.22 -13.00 -2.72
CA TRP A 28 13.79 -11.66 -2.79
C TRP A 28 15.30 -11.68 -2.55
N ASP A 29 16.01 -10.78 -3.23
CA ASP A 29 17.38 -10.46 -2.86
C ASP A 29 17.38 -9.65 -1.57
N ILE A 30 18.17 -10.11 -0.59
CA ILE A 30 18.31 -9.44 0.71
C ILE A 30 19.72 -8.88 0.77
N PRO A 31 19.92 -7.60 0.43
CA PRO A 31 21.22 -6.95 0.52
C PRO A 31 21.61 -6.69 1.97
N PHE A 32 22.91 -6.68 2.22
CA PHE A 32 23.55 -6.27 3.46
C PHE A 32 24.60 -5.23 3.11
N ASP A 33 24.55 -4.07 3.76
CA ASP A 33 25.67 -3.14 3.70
C ASP A 33 26.92 -3.74 4.41
N ALA A 34 28.05 -3.03 4.32
CA ALA A 34 29.31 -3.52 4.90
C ALA A 34 29.26 -3.68 6.43
N VAL A 35 28.53 -2.81 7.13
CA VAL A 35 28.37 -2.83 8.60
C VAL A 35 27.44 -3.98 9.00
N GLU A 36 26.30 -4.12 8.33
CA GLU A 36 25.33 -5.19 8.53
C GLU A 36 25.97 -6.56 8.26
N ALA A 37 26.70 -6.70 7.15
CA ALA A 37 27.40 -7.94 6.81
C ALA A 37 28.47 -8.29 7.85
N SER A 38 29.23 -7.30 8.32
CA SER A 38 30.23 -7.50 9.39
C SER A 38 29.58 -7.99 10.69
N ALA A 39 28.50 -7.33 11.12
CA ALA A 39 27.75 -7.69 12.33
C ALA A 39 27.20 -9.12 12.24
N VAL A 40 26.61 -9.50 11.11
CA VAL A 40 26.06 -10.85 10.90
C VAL A 40 27.14 -11.92 10.84
N ARG A 41 28.31 -11.64 10.23
CA ARG A 41 29.45 -12.56 10.24
C ARG A 41 29.97 -12.80 11.65
N ALA A 42 30.00 -11.77 12.50
CA ALA A 42 30.42 -11.88 13.90
C ALA A 42 29.50 -12.83 14.70
N LEU A 43 28.25 -13.04 14.27
CA LEU A 43 27.35 -14.01 14.88
C LEU A 43 27.75 -15.47 14.65
N ARG A 44 28.65 -15.78 13.71
CA ARG A 44 29.11 -17.16 13.42
C ARG A 44 27.95 -18.16 13.26
N LEU A 45 26.97 -17.83 12.44
CA LEU A 45 25.81 -18.68 12.18
C LEU A 45 26.18 -19.81 11.20
N HIS A 46 26.32 -21.05 11.71
CA HIS A 46 26.74 -22.19 10.90
C HIS A 46 25.75 -22.54 9.79
N GLY A 47 26.27 -22.81 8.59
CA GLY A 47 25.46 -23.15 7.41
C GLY A 47 24.63 -21.99 6.83
N ARG A 48 24.84 -20.76 7.32
CA ARG A 48 24.16 -19.54 6.84
C ARG A 48 25.17 -18.72 6.04
N VAL A 49 24.83 -18.38 4.80
CA VAL A 49 25.81 -17.87 3.84
C VAL A 49 25.45 -16.45 3.41
N LEU A 50 26.41 -15.54 3.54
CA LEU A 50 26.42 -14.27 2.82
C LEU A 50 27.28 -14.45 1.58
N LEU A 51 26.72 -14.12 0.42
CA LEU A 51 27.45 -14.04 -0.84
C LEU A 51 28.30 -12.77 -0.81
N GLU A 52 29.58 -12.92 -1.10
CA GLU A 52 30.54 -11.83 -1.02
C GLU A 52 30.25 -10.72 -2.06
N PRO A 53 30.49 -9.46 -1.70
CA PRO A 53 30.32 -8.33 -2.60
C PRO A 53 31.31 -8.45 -3.78
N GLN A 54 30.80 -8.36 -5.02
CA GLN A 54 31.64 -8.27 -6.22
C GLN A 54 31.58 -6.87 -6.82
N GLY A 55 32.74 -6.26 -7.09
CA GLY A 55 32.82 -4.98 -7.82
C GLY A 55 32.14 -3.80 -7.14
N GLY A 56 32.19 -3.71 -5.80
CA GLY A 56 31.58 -2.61 -5.04
C GLY A 56 30.07 -2.74 -4.77
N ARG A 57 29.46 -3.89 -5.10
CA ARG A 57 28.06 -4.21 -4.78
C ARG A 57 27.91 -4.61 -3.30
N PRO A 58 26.71 -4.54 -2.69
CA PRO A 58 26.49 -5.05 -1.33
C PRO A 58 26.63 -6.59 -1.27
N ALA A 59 26.79 -7.13 -0.06
CA ALA A 59 26.69 -8.57 0.18
C ALA A 59 25.21 -9.00 0.12
N PHE A 60 24.93 -10.27 -0.16
CA PHE A 60 23.55 -10.78 -0.22
C PHE A 60 23.37 -12.03 0.62
N ALA A 61 22.19 -12.24 1.20
CA ALA A 61 21.85 -13.57 1.72
C ALA A 61 21.83 -14.59 0.57
N ALA A 62 22.58 -15.68 0.72
CA ALA A 62 22.44 -16.82 -0.18
C ALA A 62 21.06 -17.46 -0.03
N ARG A 63 20.65 -18.22 -1.04
CA ARG A 63 19.40 -18.98 -1.06
C ARG A 63 19.66 -20.48 -1.04
N GLY A 64 18.79 -21.22 -0.37
CA GLY A 64 18.77 -22.69 -0.40
C GLY A 64 18.24 -23.21 -1.73
N ALA A 65 18.29 -24.54 -1.90
CA ALA A 65 17.78 -25.22 -3.09
C ALA A 65 16.26 -25.03 -3.28
N ASP A 66 15.53 -24.76 -2.20
CA ASP A 66 14.09 -24.46 -2.17
C ASP A 66 13.79 -22.97 -2.46
N GLY A 67 14.81 -22.16 -2.74
CA GLY A 67 14.69 -20.72 -2.98
C GLY A 67 14.55 -19.87 -1.71
N ALA A 68 14.50 -20.47 -0.53
CA ALA A 68 14.41 -19.73 0.73
C ALA A 68 15.76 -19.09 1.11
N CYS A 69 15.71 -17.96 1.79
CA CYS A 69 16.89 -17.32 2.39
C CYS A 69 17.62 -18.31 3.31
N THR A 70 18.94 -18.44 3.18
CA THR A 70 19.70 -19.40 3.99
C THR A 70 19.62 -19.10 5.49
N PHE A 71 19.33 -17.86 5.91
CA PHE A 71 19.10 -17.51 7.32
C PHE A 71 17.75 -17.98 7.88
N PHE A 72 16.82 -18.43 7.03
CA PHE A 72 15.54 -18.96 7.44
C PHE A 72 15.67 -20.37 8.01
N ASN A 73 15.01 -20.60 9.15
CA ASN A 73 14.85 -21.92 9.73
C ASN A 73 13.42 -22.41 9.44
N GLY A 74 13.30 -23.37 8.53
CA GLY A 74 12.00 -23.97 8.17
C GLY A 74 11.30 -24.67 9.32
N ALA A 75 12.02 -25.19 10.32
CA ALA A 75 11.42 -25.89 11.45
C ALA A 75 10.82 -24.92 12.49
N THR A 76 11.49 -23.79 12.76
CA THR A 76 11.03 -22.80 13.75
C THR A 76 10.27 -21.62 13.12
N HIS A 77 10.22 -21.56 11.78
CA HIS A 77 9.72 -20.44 10.99
C HIS A 77 10.42 -19.10 11.30
N ALA A 78 11.58 -19.13 11.94
CA ALA A 78 12.29 -17.95 12.38
C ALA A 78 13.55 -17.67 11.55
N CYS A 79 14.01 -16.43 11.60
CA CYS A 79 15.30 -16.03 11.05
C CYS A 79 16.39 -16.23 12.10
N ALA A 80 17.46 -16.94 11.75
CA ALA A 80 18.56 -17.24 12.66
C ALA A 80 19.27 -15.97 13.20
N ILE A 81 19.31 -14.89 12.42
CA ILE A 81 19.84 -13.59 12.88
C ILE A 81 18.94 -13.02 13.98
N HIS A 82 17.63 -13.01 13.73
CA HIS A 82 16.64 -12.50 14.69
C HIS A 82 16.62 -13.33 15.98
N GLU A 83 16.69 -14.66 15.87
CA GLU A 83 16.75 -15.55 17.03
C GLU A 83 18.01 -15.31 17.88
N LYS A 84 19.17 -15.13 17.25
CA LYS A 84 20.45 -15.01 17.95
C LYS A 84 20.73 -13.61 18.50
N ALA A 85 20.35 -12.56 17.77
CA ALA A 85 20.80 -11.19 18.03
C ALA A 85 19.68 -10.14 17.97
N GLY A 86 18.42 -10.55 17.90
CA GLY A 86 17.27 -9.65 17.94
C GLY A 86 17.01 -8.91 16.62
N HIS A 87 15.92 -8.12 16.61
CA HIS A 87 15.43 -7.42 15.42
C HIS A 87 16.43 -6.39 14.88
N GLU A 88 17.14 -5.68 15.75
CA GLU A 88 18.04 -4.59 15.36
C GLU A 88 19.29 -5.06 14.58
N THR A 89 19.62 -6.35 14.66
CA THR A 89 20.75 -6.96 13.94
C THR A 89 20.34 -7.45 12.54
N LEU A 90 19.06 -7.40 12.20
CA LEU A 90 18.59 -7.71 10.85
C LEU A 90 19.05 -6.62 9.87
N PRO A 91 19.32 -6.98 8.59
CA PRO A 91 19.59 -5.97 7.57
C PRO A 91 18.39 -5.06 7.40
N LEU A 92 18.61 -3.83 6.95
CA LEU A 92 17.58 -2.80 6.82
C LEU A 92 16.39 -3.32 6.02
N THR A 93 16.59 -4.04 4.92
CA THR A 93 15.50 -4.65 4.13
C THR A 93 14.59 -5.55 4.98
N CYS A 94 15.16 -6.35 5.88
CA CYS A 94 14.39 -7.21 6.78
C CYS A 94 13.75 -6.46 7.96
N ARG A 95 14.38 -5.38 8.44
CA ARG A 95 13.78 -4.50 9.47
C ARG A 95 12.62 -3.70 8.90
N MET A 96 12.74 -3.24 7.66
CA MET A 96 11.76 -2.43 6.97
C MET A 96 10.53 -3.25 6.60
N PHE A 97 10.68 -4.45 6.02
CA PHE A 97 9.51 -5.25 5.67
C PHE A 97 8.60 -5.52 6.89
N PRO A 98 7.28 -5.27 6.81
CA PRO A 98 6.48 -4.92 5.64
C PRO A 98 6.09 -3.44 5.54
N ARG A 99 6.82 -2.53 6.17
CA ARG A 99 6.52 -1.08 6.15
C ARG A 99 6.62 -0.52 4.75
N LEU A 100 5.62 0.29 4.39
CA LEU A 100 5.60 1.14 3.22
C LEU A 100 5.61 2.57 3.73
N VAL A 101 6.66 3.32 3.39
CA VAL A 101 6.94 4.62 3.99
C VAL A 101 6.83 5.71 2.93
N LEU A 102 6.19 6.80 3.32
CA LEU A 102 6.18 8.07 2.60
C LEU A 102 6.68 9.15 3.56
N HIS A 103 7.65 9.94 3.11
CA HIS A 103 8.02 11.19 3.74
C HIS A 103 7.46 12.34 2.90
N ASP A 104 6.75 13.28 3.51
CA ASP A 104 6.32 14.50 2.84
C ASP A 104 6.33 15.68 3.84
N PRO A 105 6.02 16.92 3.43
CA PRO A 105 6.08 18.07 4.34
C PRO A 105 5.14 17.97 5.56
N ARG A 106 4.16 17.04 5.56
CA ARG A 106 3.24 16.77 6.68
C ARG A 106 3.82 15.79 7.70
N GLY A 107 4.93 15.10 7.39
CA GLY A 107 5.62 14.15 8.26
C GLY A 107 5.91 12.81 7.57
N THR A 108 6.12 11.78 8.38
CA THR A 108 6.35 10.41 7.89
C THR A 108 5.09 9.58 8.05
N PHE A 109 4.69 8.85 7.01
CA PHE A 109 3.51 7.99 7.00
C PHE A 109 3.95 6.55 6.79
N VAL A 110 3.52 5.66 7.67
CA VAL A 110 3.84 4.23 7.64
C VAL A 110 2.57 3.43 7.46
N SER A 111 2.41 2.86 6.26
CA SER A 111 1.45 1.79 5.97
C SER A 111 2.18 0.44 6.00
N LEU A 112 1.45 -0.66 5.82
CA LEU A 112 2.02 -2.01 5.72
C LEU A 112 1.69 -2.64 4.38
N SER A 113 2.61 -3.41 3.83
CA SER A 113 2.33 -4.38 2.78
C SER A 113 1.57 -5.55 3.38
N HIS A 114 0.39 -5.79 2.80
CA HIS A 114 -0.46 -6.90 3.16
C HIS A 114 -0.06 -8.17 2.42
N PHE A 115 1.05 -8.20 1.69
CA PHE A 115 1.69 -9.47 1.32
C PHE A 115 2.17 -10.24 2.57
N CYS A 116 2.60 -9.50 3.62
CA CYS A 116 2.91 -10.06 4.92
C CYS A 116 1.64 -10.68 5.54
N PRO A 117 1.62 -11.99 5.85
CA PRO A 117 0.43 -12.63 6.39
C PRO A 117 -0.03 -12.03 7.72
N THR A 118 0.91 -11.55 8.55
CA THR A 118 0.59 -10.91 9.81
C THR A 118 -0.14 -9.57 9.59
N ALA A 119 0.36 -8.72 8.69
CA ALA A 119 -0.31 -7.45 8.38
C ALA A 119 -1.67 -7.69 7.71
N ALA A 120 -1.76 -8.69 6.82
CA ALA A 120 -3.02 -9.07 6.18
C ALA A 120 -4.08 -9.56 7.18
N ALA A 121 -3.68 -10.43 8.13
CA ALA A 121 -4.60 -10.93 9.15
C ALA A 121 -5.18 -9.80 10.01
N MET A 122 -4.40 -8.76 10.30
CA MET A 122 -4.86 -7.61 11.07
C MET A 122 -6.01 -6.84 10.42
N LEU A 123 -6.21 -6.94 9.10
CA LEU A 123 -7.38 -6.36 8.43
C LEU A 123 -8.70 -7.01 8.85
N PHE A 124 -8.65 -8.29 9.26
CA PHE A 124 -9.78 -9.06 9.75
C PHE A 124 -9.93 -8.95 11.28
N GLU A 125 -8.87 -8.51 11.97
CA GLU A 125 -8.82 -8.35 13.42
C GLU A 125 -9.20 -6.89 13.80
N GLY A 126 -10.49 -6.61 14.01
CA GLY A 126 -10.91 -5.33 14.59
C GLY A 126 -12.32 -4.88 14.24
N THR A 127 -12.92 -4.12 15.15
CA THR A 127 -14.23 -3.47 14.96
C THR A 127 -14.19 -1.96 15.21
N ALA A 128 -13.06 -1.45 15.73
CA ALA A 128 -12.87 -0.02 15.94
C ALA A 128 -12.81 0.74 14.60
N PRO A 129 -13.29 1.99 14.56
CA PRO A 129 -13.12 2.87 13.40
C PRO A 129 -11.65 3.00 13.01
N VAL A 130 -11.39 3.03 11.70
CA VAL A 130 -10.05 3.28 11.17
C VAL A 130 -9.75 4.77 11.28
N ALA A 131 -8.61 5.11 11.85
CA ALA A 131 -8.18 6.50 12.01
C ALA A 131 -6.68 6.64 11.73
N ILE A 132 -6.25 7.84 11.34
CA ILE A 132 -4.84 8.20 11.27
C ILE A 132 -4.38 8.56 12.70
N VAL A 133 -3.36 7.86 13.19
CA VAL A 133 -2.82 8.01 14.55
C VAL A 133 -1.31 8.19 14.53
N ASP A 134 -0.73 8.66 15.63
CA ASP A 134 0.72 8.64 15.80
C ASP A 134 1.23 7.19 15.82
N ALA A 135 2.28 6.91 15.07
CA ALA A 135 2.83 5.57 14.93
C ALA A 135 3.55 5.17 16.22
N PRO A 136 3.20 4.01 16.82
CA PRO A 136 3.87 3.54 18.01
C PRO A 136 5.32 3.14 17.72
N THR A 137 6.15 3.13 18.76
CA THR A 137 7.60 2.83 18.65
C THR A 137 7.88 1.54 17.86
N ARG A 138 7.07 0.50 18.00
CA ARG A 138 7.24 -0.75 17.23
C ARG A 138 7.18 -0.58 15.70
N LEU A 139 6.44 0.42 15.20
CA LEU A 139 6.45 0.78 13.77
C LEU A 139 7.62 1.70 13.40
N THR A 140 8.17 2.46 14.35
CA THR A 140 9.27 3.40 14.09
C THR A 140 10.67 2.84 14.38
N ARG A 141 10.76 1.67 15.04
CA ARG A 141 12.02 1.02 15.44
C ARG A 141 12.97 0.67 14.30
N ALA A 142 12.46 0.52 13.07
CA ALA A 142 13.26 0.16 11.91
C ALA A 142 14.19 1.28 11.40
N ALA A 143 14.47 2.31 12.20
CA ALA A 143 15.19 3.50 11.78
C ALA A 143 16.57 3.18 11.13
N PRO A 144 16.92 3.89 10.04
CA PRO A 144 16.10 4.89 9.34
C PRO A 144 14.89 4.25 8.64
N LEU A 145 13.74 4.92 8.69
CA LEU A 145 12.58 4.51 7.91
C LEU A 145 12.84 4.91 6.45
N ASP A 146 13.08 3.92 5.60
CA ASP A 146 13.35 4.11 4.17
C ASP A 146 12.06 4.04 3.33
N GLY A 147 11.91 4.90 2.34
CA GLY A 147 10.67 5.04 1.56
C GLY A 147 10.71 6.13 0.51
N LEU A 148 9.56 6.41 -0.11
CA LEU A 148 9.46 7.54 -1.03
C LEU A 148 9.65 8.84 -0.25
N ASP A 149 10.62 9.63 -0.67
CA ASP A 149 10.86 10.95 -0.13
C ASP A 149 10.28 12.03 -1.05
N ALA A 150 9.24 12.70 -0.56
CA ALA A 150 8.54 13.81 -1.19
C ALA A 150 8.59 15.08 -0.31
N THR A 151 9.54 15.19 0.64
CA THR A 151 9.62 16.35 1.54
C THR A 151 9.87 17.67 0.80
N ASP A 152 10.57 17.61 -0.33
CA ASP A 152 10.86 18.77 -1.18
C ASP A 152 9.95 18.83 -2.42
N ALA A 153 8.95 17.96 -2.52
CA ALA A 153 8.00 17.95 -3.63
C ALA A 153 6.88 18.98 -3.43
N TRP A 154 6.27 19.41 -4.55
CA TRP A 154 5.02 20.16 -4.49
C TRP A 154 3.90 19.31 -3.90
N PRO A 155 2.89 19.91 -3.25
CA PRO A 155 1.72 19.20 -2.78
C PRO A 155 1.04 18.39 -3.91
N PRO A 156 0.31 17.32 -3.59
CA PRO A 156 -0.43 16.55 -4.59
C PRO A 156 -1.36 17.42 -5.43
N LEU A 157 -1.49 17.05 -6.71
CA LEU A 157 -2.41 17.72 -7.61
C LEU A 157 -3.86 17.46 -7.18
N LEU A 158 -4.69 18.50 -7.21
CA LEU A 158 -6.14 18.34 -7.25
C LEU A 158 -6.52 17.71 -8.59
N ARG A 159 -6.01 18.32 -9.67
CA ARG A 159 -6.14 17.92 -11.07
C ARG A 159 -4.97 18.49 -11.87
N ASP A 160 -4.89 18.13 -13.14
CA ASP A 160 -3.87 18.64 -14.05
C ASP A 160 -3.77 20.18 -14.00
N GLY A 161 -2.59 20.68 -13.65
CA GLY A 161 -2.31 22.12 -13.53
C GLY A 161 -2.83 22.80 -12.26
N VAL A 162 -3.44 22.08 -11.31
CA VAL A 162 -3.97 22.66 -10.07
C VAL A 162 -3.49 21.84 -8.86
N LEU A 163 -2.68 22.47 -8.02
CA LEU A 163 -2.19 21.88 -6.76
C LEU A 163 -3.29 21.96 -5.68
N THR A 164 -3.31 20.96 -4.81
CA THR A 164 -3.93 21.12 -3.48
C THR A 164 -3.00 21.95 -2.58
N ASP A 165 -3.53 22.54 -1.51
CA ASP A 165 -2.69 22.80 -0.34
C ASP A 165 -2.62 21.54 0.54
N LEU A 166 -1.56 21.42 1.34
CA LEU A 166 -1.32 20.22 2.16
C LEU A 166 -2.41 19.96 3.21
N ALA A 167 -3.08 21.01 3.71
CA ALA A 167 -4.15 20.86 4.69
C ALA A 167 -5.41 20.32 4.01
N SER A 168 -5.77 20.83 2.84
CA SER A 168 -6.85 20.29 2.01
C SER A 168 -6.57 18.83 1.60
N TYR A 169 -5.35 18.50 1.16
CA TYR A 169 -5.01 17.11 0.82
C TYR A 169 -5.11 16.18 2.03
N ALA A 170 -4.54 16.56 3.17
CA ALA A 170 -4.65 15.78 4.41
C ALA A 170 -6.12 15.61 4.84
N ARG A 171 -6.95 16.62 4.61
CA ARG A 171 -8.38 16.55 4.94
C ARG A 171 -9.14 15.61 4.01
N TRP A 172 -8.88 15.69 2.70
CA TRP A 172 -9.44 14.75 1.72
C TRP A 172 -9.01 13.32 2.03
N GLU A 173 -7.74 13.07 2.35
CA GLU A 173 -7.23 11.75 2.70
C GLU A 173 -7.96 11.16 3.93
N ALA A 174 -8.09 11.95 5.00
CA ALA A 174 -8.79 11.51 6.21
C ALA A 174 -10.27 11.19 5.95
N ARG A 175 -10.99 12.07 5.23
CA ARG A 175 -12.41 11.84 4.90
C ARG A 175 -12.63 10.66 3.97
N SER A 176 -11.69 10.44 3.06
CA SER A 176 -11.70 9.28 2.17
C SER A 176 -11.51 7.97 2.95
N ILE A 177 -10.64 7.95 3.97
CA ILE A 177 -10.49 6.79 4.87
C ILE A 177 -11.78 6.55 5.67
N ASP A 178 -12.39 7.60 6.23
CA ASP A 178 -13.67 7.51 6.96
C ASP A 178 -14.75 6.89 6.06
N LEU A 179 -14.88 7.40 4.82
CA LEU A 179 -15.86 6.91 3.85
C LEU A 179 -15.60 5.45 3.44
N LEU A 180 -14.35 5.13 3.08
CA LEU A 180 -13.97 3.77 2.68
C LEU A 180 -14.24 2.73 3.76
N THR A 181 -14.18 3.13 5.03
CA THR A 181 -14.32 2.22 6.18
C THR A 181 -15.65 2.38 6.91
N THR A 182 -16.62 3.04 6.27
CA THR A 182 -17.98 3.21 6.79
C THR A 182 -18.68 1.85 6.91
N PRO A 183 -19.15 1.46 8.11
CA PRO A 183 -19.87 0.20 8.29
C PRO A 183 -21.16 0.13 7.49
N GLY A 184 -21.51 -1.06 7.01
CA GLY A 184 -22.76 -1.32 6.28
C GLY A 184 -22.71 -1.05 4.78
N LEU A 185 -21.56 -0.59 4.27
CA LEU A 185 -21.28 -0.53 2.83
C LEU A 185 -20.38 -1.69 2.41
N THR A 186 -20.51 -2.11 1.16
CA THR A 186 -19.51 -2.95 0.49
C THR A 186 -18.28 -2.13 0.13
N ALA A 187 -17.16 -2.80 -0.13
CA ALA A 187 -15.95 -2.13 -0.64
C ALA A 187 -16.22 -1.41 -1.98
N ARG A 188 -17.05 -1.99 -2.85
CA ARG A 188 -17.42 -1.42 -4.15
C ARG A 188 -18.27 -0.15 -4.01
N GLU A 189 -19.28 -0.17 -3.15
CA GLU A 189 -20.12 1.02 -2.89
C GLU A 189 -19.30 2.14 -2.26
N SER A 190 -18.46 1.82 -1.28
CA SER A 190 -17.61 2.81 -0.61
C SER A 190 -16.66 3.49 -1.60
N LEU A 191 -16.09 2.72 -2.52
CA LEU A 191 -15.22 3.25 -3.58
C LEU A 191 -16.01 4.08 -4.61
N ALA A 192 -17.22 3.67 -4.99
CA ALA A 192 -18.06 4.44 -5.91
C ALA A 192 -18.45 5.80 -5.31
N LEU A 193 -18.84 5.82 -4.02
CA LEU A 193 -19.12 7.08 -3.31
C LEU A 193 -17.87 7.97 -3.21
N LEU A 194 -16.70 7.38 -2.98
CA LEU A 194 -15.44 8.12 -2.98
C LEU A 194 -15.11 8.71 -4.36
N GLU A 195 -15.38 7.98 -5.44
CA GLU A 195 -15.23 8.47 -6.81
C GLU A 195 -16.12 9.67 -7.08
N ASP A 196 -17.40 9.59 -6.73
CA ASP A 196 -18.35 10.69 -6.92
C ASP A 196 -17.97 11.92 -6.09
N ALA A 197 -17.61 11.72 -4.82
CA ALA A 197 -17.16 12.80 -3.94
C ALA A 197 -15.88 13.46 -4.48
N THR A 198 -14.91 12.67 -4.93
CA THR A 198 -13.66 13.18 -5.50
C THR A 198 -13.89 13.94 -6.79
N ARG A 199 -14.78 13.46 -7.67
CA ARG A 199 -15.15 14.16 -8.91
C ARG A 199 -15.76 15.53 -8.63
N ALA A 200 -16.63 15.63 -7.62
CA ALA A 200 -17.21 16.89 -7.19
C ALA A 200 -16.15 17.86 -6.64
N ILE A 201 -15.21 17.36 -5.83
CA ILE A 201 -14.10 18.15 -5.28
C ILE A 201 -13.14 18.64 -6.38
N VAL A 202 -12.85 17.80 -7.37
CA VAL A 202 -11.96 18.12 -8.50
C VAL A 202 -12.55 19.21 -9.40
N ALA A 203 -13.87 19.37 -9.43
CA ALA A 203 -14.55 20.45 -10.13
C ALA A 203 -14.38 21.84 -9.46
N TRP A 204 -13.80 21.90 -8.25
CA TRP A 204 -13.58 23.13 -7.50
C TRP A 204 -12.80 24.18 -8.30
N THR A 205 -13.18 25.44 -8.06
CA THR A 205 -12.51 26.65 -8.52
C THR A 205 -12.33 27.62 -7.34
N PRO A 206 -11.39 28.58 -7.43
CA PRO A 206 -11.24 29.59 -6.37
C PRO A 206 -12.51 30.40 -6.05
N GLY A 207 -13.47 30.47 -6.97
CA GLY A 207 -14.77 31.13 -6.74
C GLY A 207 -15.70 30.39 -5.78
N ASP A 208 -15.46 29.11 -5.52
CA ASP A 208 -16.28 28.25 -4.66
C ASP A 208 -15.92 28.37 -3.16
N GLY A 209 -14.97 29.23 -2.83
CA GLY A 209 -14.42 29.41 -1.48
C GLY A 209 -13.18 28.56 -1.23
N ALA A 210 -12.84 28.32 0.04
CA ALA A 210 -11.66 27.53 0.39
C ALA A 210 -11.84 26.04 0.00
N LEU A 211 -10.81 25.43 -0.59
CA LEU A 211 -10.84 24.03 -1.02
C LEU A 211 -11.19 23.09 0.14
N ILE A 212 -10.61 23.32 1.33
CA ILE A 212 -10.88 22.50 2.52
C ILE A 212 -12.35 22.52 2.95
N GLU A 213 -13.04 23.66 2.83
CA GLU A 213 -14.48 23.77 3.14
C GLU A 213 -15.33 23.02 2.11
N THR A 214 -14.90 23.04 0.84
CA THR A 214 -15.55 22.28 -0.23
C THR A 214 -15.42 20.79 0.02
N ILE A 215 -14.23 20.31 0.40
CA ILE A 215 -14.01 18.91 0.79
C ILE A 215 -14.96 18.51 1.92
N GLU A 216 -15.03 19.30 3.00
CA GLU A 216 -15.89 19.01 4.16
C GLU A 216 -17.36 18.94 3.80
N ARG A 217 -17.85 19.92 3.04
CA ARG A 217 -19.23 19.96 2.56
C ARG A 217 -19.54 18.75 1.67
N THR A 218 -18.68 18.47 0.70
CA THR A 218 -18.88 17.34 -0.21
C THR A 218 -18.98 16.01 0.54
N PHE A 219 -18.08 15.74 1.48
CA PHE A 219 -18.15 14.50 2.27
C PHE A 219 -19.34 14.48 3.25
N ALA A 220 -19.76 15.63 3.79
CA ALA A 220 -20.96 15.72 4.63
C ALA A 220 -22.26 15.47 3.85
N ASP A 221 -22.26 15.76 2.54
CA ASP A 221 -23.40 15.55 1.64
C ASP A 221 -23.45 14.13 1.05
N VAL A 222 -22.38 13.33 1.19
CA VAL A 222 -22.41 11.92 0.81
C VAL A 222 -23.51 11.21 1.60
N ARG A 223 -24.45 10.61 0.88
CA ARG A 223 -25.51 9.79 1.44
C ARG A 223 -25.28 8.36 0.96
N PRO A 224 -24.98 7.40 1.85
CA PRO A 224 -24.98 6.01 1.46
C PRO A 224 -26.38 5.65 0.93
N GLY A 225 -26.42 4.91 -0.17
CA GLY A 225 -27.66 4.33 -0.66
C GLY A 225 -28.24 3.31 0.33
N SER A 226 -29.33 2.64 -0.05
CA SER A 226 -29.82 1.50 0.72
C SER A 226 -28.71 0.46 0.86
N PRO A 227 -28.39 0.00 2.09
CA PRO A 227 -27.30 -0.93 2.30
C PRO A 227 -27.53 -2.20 1.50
N SER A 228 -26.52 -2.61 0.73
CA SER A 228 -26.49 -3.93 0.13
C SER A 228 -26.04 -4.97 1.16
N ILE A 229 -26.27 -6.24 0.86
CA ILE A 229 -25.78 -7.33 1.71
C ILE A 229 -24.27 -7.44 1.50
N ALA A 230 -23.52 -6.85 2.44
CA ALA A 230 -22.07 -6.93 2.45
C ALA A 230 -21.60 -8.39 2.65
N ALA A 231 -20.59 -8.79 1.88
CA ALA A 231 -19.88 -10.03 2.10
C ALA A 231 -19.15 -9.97 3.45
N ALA A 232 -18.96 -11.12 4.09
CA ALA A 232 -18.28 -11.19 5.39
C ALA A 232 -16.84 -10.62 5.36
N CYS A 233 -16.21 -10.55 4.18
CA CYS A 233 -14.87 -10.00 3.99
C CYS A 233 -14.83 -8.49 3.66
N ASP A 234 -15.96 -7.84 3.36
CA ASP A 234 -15.99 -6.42 2.95
C ASP A 234 -15.26 -5.50 3.94
N PRO A 235 -15.45 -5.60 5.27
CA PRO A 235 -14.70 -4.76 6.22
C PRO A 235 -13.18 -4.88 6.10
N ALA A 236 -12.67 -6.08 5.78
CA ALA A 236 -11.23 -6.29 5.59
C ALA A 236 -10.75 -5.68 4.27
N VAL A 237 -11.55 -5.79 3.20
CA VAL A 237 -11.23 -5.19 1.89
C VAL A 237 -11.27 -3.67 1.97
N GLN A 238 -12.27 -3.09 2.65
CA GLN A 238 -12.37 -1.66 2.93
C GLN A 238 -11.14 -1.13 3.67
N ARG A 239 -10.70 -1.83 4.73
CA ARG A 239 -9.47 -1.50 5.47
C ARG A 239 -8.22 -1.60 4.61
N TRP A 240 -8.16 -2.60 3.72
CA TRP A 240 -7.06 -2.75 2.78
C TRP A 240 -7.00 -1.58 1.80
N LEU A 241 -8.13 -1.17 1.22
CA LEU A 241 -8.22 0.00 0.35
C LEU A 241 -7.82 1.28 1.09
N ALA A 242 -8.30 1.49 2.32
CA ALA A 242 -7.86 2.61 3.16
C ALA A 242 -6.34 2.61 3.39
N ALA A 243 -5.74 1.43 3.56
CA ALA A 243 -4.29 1.28 3.68
C ALA A 243 -3.51 1.46 2.36
N ARG A 244 -4.16 1.38 1.19
CA ARG A 244 -3.58 1.73 -0.13
C ARG A 244 -3.74 3.21 -0.46
N LEU A 245 -4.73 3.87 0.16
CA LEU A 245 -4.93 5.31 0.09
C LEU A 245 -3.97 6.07 1.03
N PHE A 246 -3.83 5.61 2.27
CA PHE A 246 -3.04 6.28 3.31
C PHE A 246 -1.55 6.37 2.97
N GLY A 247 -1.02 7.59 2.95
CA GLY A 247 0.39 7.86 2.67
C GLY A 247 0.84 7.33 1.31
N THR A 248 -0.05 7.37 0.30
CA THR A 248 0.19 6.73 -0.98
C THR A 248 1.13 7.51 -1.89
N TRP A 249 2.06 6.79 -2.53
CA TRP A 249 3.00 7.36 -3.50
C TRP A 249 2.29 7.86 -4.78
N ILE A 250 1.11 7.30 -5.08
CA ILE A 250 0.31 7.66 -6.24
C ILE A 250 -0.06 9.15 -6.23
N ALA A 251 -0.18 9.76 -5.04
CA ALA A 251 -0.49 11.18 -4.90
C ALA A 251 0.59 12.11 -5.48
N TYR A 252 1.84 11.65 -5.52
CA TYR A 252 3.00 12.43 -6.01
C TYR A 252 3.46 12.01 -7.42
N GLN A 253 2.89 10.93 -7.96
CA GLN A 253 3.27 10.37 -9.26
C GLN A 253 2.15 10.45 -10.30
N GLY A 254 0.92 10.71 -9.87
CA GLY A 254 -0.27 10.86 -10.73
C GLY A 254 -0.61 12.29 -11.11
N ARG A 255 -1.71 12.45 -11.86
CA ARG A 255 -2.21 13.75 -12.35
C ARG A 255 -3.37 14.35 -11.55
N GLY A 256 -3.64 13.85 -10.35
CA GLY A 256 -4.64 14.41 -9.46
C GLY A 256 -5.23 13.41 -8.47
N LEU A 257 -6.23 13.87 -7.70
CA LEU A 257 -6.94 13.01 -6.74
C LEU A 257 -7.67 11.85 -7.44
N GLU A 258 -8.18 12.07 -8.67
CA GLU A 258 -8.81 10.99 -9.44
C GLU A 258 -7.84 9.85 -9.77
N THR A 259 -6.54 10.13 -9.96
CA THR A 259 -5.53 9.09 -10.21
C THR A 259 -5.44 8.14 -9.01
N ILE A 260 -5.53 8.68 -7.80
CA ILE A 260 -5.55 7.89 -6.56
C ILE A 260 -6.80 7.02 -6.50
N VAL A 261 -7.98 7.56 -6.83
CA VAL A 261 -9.23 6.78 -6.82
C VAL A 261 -9.22 5.67 -7.87
N ARG A 262 -8.72 5.94 -9.08
CA ARG A 262 -8.56 4.91 -10.12
C ARG A 262 -7.58 3.82 -9.68
N TYR A 263 -6.50 4.18 -8.98
CA TYR A 263 -5.58 3.20 -8.38
C TYR A 263 -6.29 2.30 -7.35
N LEU A 264 -7.16 2.85 -6.51
CA LEU A 264 -7.98 2.04 -5.59
C LEU A 264 -8.94 1.11 -6.35
N GLY A 265 -9.51 1.55 -7.48
CA GLY A 265 -10.27 0.69 -8.38
C GLY A 265 -9.47 -0.46 -8.95
N MET A 266 -8.22 -0.21 -9.36
CA MET A 266 -7.29 -1.28 -9.77
C MET A 266 -6.99 -2.26 -8.62
N CYS A 267 -6.84 -1.75 -7.39
CA CYS A 267 -6.65 -2.60 -6.21
C CYS A 267 -7.84 -3.53 -5.99
N LEU A 268 -9.06 -2.97 -5.98
CA LEU A 268 -10.28 -3.76 -5.81
C LEU A 268 -10.44 -4.80 -6.92
N HIS A 269 -10.20 -4.43 -8.17
CA HIS A 269 -10.27 -5.37 -9.30
C HIS A 269 -9.24 -6.51 -9.19
N ALA A 270 -8.01 -6.20 -8.77
CA ALA A 270 -7.00 -7.23 -8.53
C ALA A 270 -7.42 -8.18 -7.41
N PHE A 271 -8.03 -7.67 -6.34
CA PHE A 271 -8.57 -8.49 -5.26
C PHE A 271 -9.69 -9.41 -5.74
N GLU A 272 -10.66 -8.88 -6.48
CA GLU A 272 -11.80 -9.67 -7.00
C GLU A 272 -11.29 -10.83 -7.88
N ARG A 273 -10.32 -10.56 -8.76
CA ARG A 273 -9.71 -11.61 -9.60
C ARG A 273 -8.96 -12.66 -8.81
N GLU A 274 -8.20 -12.28 -7.79
CA GLU A 274 -7.51 -13.25 -6.94
C GLU A 274 -8.48 -14.04 -6.07
N LEU A 275 -9.56 -13.42 -5.59
CA LEU A 275 -10.62 -14.07 -4.83
C LEU A 275 -11.34 -15.12 -5.68
N GLU A 276 -11.67 -14.80 -6.93
CA GLU A 276 -12.24 -15.76 -7.88
C GLU A 276 -11.32 -16.97 -8.10
N GLN A 277 -10.00 -16.78 -8.08
CA GLN A 277 -9.03 -17.85 -8.31
C GLN A 277 -8.80 -18.74 -7.09
N CYS A 278 -8.70 -18.16 -5.89
CA CYS A 278 -8.29 -18.91 -4.70
C CYS A 278 -9.41 -19.17 -3.68
N GLY A 279 -10.53 -18.45 -3.76
CA GLY A 279 -11.67 -18.56 -2.83
C GLY A 279 -11.39 -18.11 -1.39
N ASP A 280 -10.19 -17.62 -1.08
CA ASP A 280 -9.77 -17.17 0.25
C ASP A 280 -9.48 -15.65 0.23
N PRO A 281 -10.32 -14.81 0.86
CA PRO A 281 -10.11 -13.36 0.91
C PRO A 281 -8.76 -12.92 1.47
N LEU A 282 -8.22 -13.64 2.46
CA LEU A 282 -6.91 -13.31 3.03
C LEU A 282 -5.80 -13.56 2.01
N GLN A 283 -5.86 -14.68 1.28
CA GLN A 283 -4.89 -14.96 0.22
C GLN A 283 -5.06 -14.03 -0.98
N ALA A 284 -6.30 -13.67 -1.31
CA ALA A 284 -6.58 -12.73 -2.38
C ALA A 284 -5.92 -11.37 -2.11
N ILE A 285 -6.13 -10.78 -0.92
CA ILE A 285 -5.46 -9.54 -0.50
C ILE A 285 -3.94 -9.68 -0.59
N ARG A 286 -3.38 -10.79 -0.08
CA ARG A 286 -1.92 -11.00 -0.08
C ARG A 286 -1.34 -11.06 -1.49
N ARG A 287 -1.99 -11.76 -2.41
CA ARG A 287 -1.53 -11.90 -3.80
C ARG A 287 -1.71 -10.60 -4.58
N SER A 288 -2.83 -9.91 -4.41
CA SER A 288 -3.03 -8.60 -5.01
C SER A 288 -1.99 -7.60 -4.52
N ASP A 289 -1.71 -7.56 -3.21
CA ASP A 289 -0.68 -6.68 -2.64
C ASP A 289 0.72 -7.02 -3.16
N TYR A 290 1.04 -8.31 -3.35
CA TYR A 290 2.28 -8.73 -3.98
C TYR A 290 2.44 -8.16 -5.39
N HIS A 291 1.44 -8.34 -6.26
CA HIS A 291 1.49 -7.83 -7.63
C HIS A 291 1.54 -6.29 -7.70
N LEU A 292 0.76 -5.61 -6.85
CA LEU A 292 0.62 -4.16 -6.88
C LEU A 292 1.79 -3.42 -6.22
N VAL A 293 2.39 -3.98 -5.17
CA VAL A 293 3.40 -3.28 -4.36
C VAL A 293 4.81 -3.77 -4.66
N HIS A 294 4.98 -5.07 -4.95
CA HIS A 294 6.30 -5.69 -5.04
C HIS A 294 6.72 -6.02 -6.47
N GLU A 295 5.78 -6.32 -7.37
CA GLU A 295 6.09 -6.58 -8.79
C GLU A 295 5.86 -5.39 -9.71
N SER A 296 5.05 -4.42 -9.28
CA SER A 296 4.73 -3.24 -10.08
C SER A 296 5.53 -2.02 -9.61
N SER A 297 5.95 -1.20 -10.58
CA SER A 297 6.43 0.15 -10.28
C SER A 297 5.24 1.06 -9.97
N SER A 298 5.28 1.77 -8.84
CA SER A 298 4.24 2.75 -8.49
C SER A 298 4.07 3.83 -9.55
N GLN A 299 5.18 4.26 -10.18
CA GLN A 299 5.15 5.23 -11.26
C GLN A 299 4.42 4.67 -12.49
N ARG A 300 4.69 3.39 -12.82
CA ARG A 300 3.97 2.71 -13.91
C ARG A 300 2.48 2.57 -13.61
N LEU A 301 2.12 2.25 -12.37
CA LEU A 301 0.72 2.18 -11.95
C LEU A 301 0.02 3.54 -12.05
N ALA A 302 0.68 4.62 -11.61
CA ALA A 302 0.15 5.97 -11.75
C ALA A 302 -0.06 6.34 -13.22
N MET A 303 0.92 6.05 -14.09
CA MET A 303 0.78 6.26 -15.53
C MET A 303 -0.39 5.48 -16.12
N MET A 304 -0.55 4.20 -15.76
CA MET A 304 -1.68 3.38 -16.20
C MET A 304 -3.04 3.93 -15.74
N CYS A 305 -3.09 4.52 -14.54
CA CYS A 305 -4.30 5.17 -14.04
C CYS A 305 -4.65 6.43 -14.83
N ASP A 306 -3.66 7.12 -15.40
CA ASP A 306 -3.86 8.38 -16.15
C ASP A 306 -4.06 8.18 -17.65
N GLU A 307 -3.83 6.98 -18.17
CA GLU A 307 -4.16 6.65 -19.55
C GLU A 307 -5.68 6.64 -19.75
N PRO A 308 -6.21 7.37 -20.77
CA PRO A 308 -7.62 7.27 -21.09
C PRO A 308 -7.94 5.82 -21.46
N ALA A 309 -9.01 5.27 -20.87
CA ALA A 309 -9.43 3.90 -21.15
C ALA A 309 -9.41 3.66 -22.67
N PRO A 310 -8.75 2.58 -23.15
CA PRO A 310 -8.60 2.35 -24.57
C PRO A 310 -9.99 2.41 -25.19
N ARG A 311 -10.19 3.32 -26.15
CA ARG A 311 -11.44 3.40 -26.90
C ARG A 311 -11.62 2.04 -27.55
N LEU A 312 -12.50 1.20 -26.98
CA LEU A 312 -12.90 -0.06 -27.59
C LEU A 312 -13.36 0.32 -28.99
N ARG A 313 -12.54 0.01 -30.00
CA ARG A 313 -12.94 0.19 -31.39
C ARG A 313 -14.20 -0.64 -31.53
N ARG A 314 -15.35 0.04 -31.65
CA ARG A 314 -16.58 -0.61 -32.09
C ARG A 314 -16.19 -1.39 -33.33
N VAL A 315 -16.20 -2.71 -33.24
CA VAL A 315 -16.12 -3.57 -34.41
C VAL A 315 -17.34 -3.18 -35.21
N ALA A 316 -17.14 -2.36 -36.24
CA ALA A 316 -18.18 -2.01 -37.18
C ALA A 316 -18.68 -3.35 -37.72
N GLY A 317 -19.93 -3.67 -37.41
CA GLY A 317 -20.55 -4.92 -37.81
C GLY A 317 -20.28 -5.14 -39.29
N SER A 318 -19.70 -6.29 -39.60
CA SER A 318 -19.54 -6.77 -40.96
C SER A 318 -20.93 -6.78 -41.59
N GLY A 319 -21.20 -5.77 -42.42
CA GLY A 319 -22.39 -5.70 -43.24
C GLY A 319 -22.51 -7.00 -44.04
N ALA A 320 -23.66 -7.64 -43.88
CA ALA A 320 -24.08 -8.78 -44.67
C ALA A 320 -23.92 -8.43 -46.16
N ARG A 321 -23.12 -9.23 -46.87
CA ARG A 321 -23.20 -9.30 -48.33
C ARG A 321 -24.44 -10.11 -48.67
N GLU A 322 -25.51 -9.43 -49.04
CA GLU A 322 -26.57 -10.04 -49.84
C GLU A 322 -25.94 -10.60 -51.13
N ARG A 323 -26.12 -11.91 -51.33
CA ARG A 323 -25.94 -12.56 -52.63
C ARG A 323 -27.34 -12.78 -53.19
N THR A 324 -27.60 -12.23 -54.36
CA THR A 324 -28.60 -12.78 -55.27
C THR A 324 -28.09 -12.57 -56.71
N PRO A 325 -28.19 -13.59 -57.58
CA PRO A 325 -27.85 -13.46 -59.01
C PRO A 325 -28.82 -12.56 -59.78
#